data_AF-A0A1G8CHA8-F1
#
_entry.id   AF-A0A1G8CHA8-F1
#
_cell.length_a   1.000
_cell.length_b   1.000
_cell.length_c   1.000
_cell.angle_alpha   90.00
_cell.angle_beta   90.00
_cell.angle_gamma   90.00
#
_symmetry.space_group_name_H-M   'P 1'
#
loop_
_entity.id
_entity.type
_entity.pdbx_description
1 polymer ?
#
loop_
_entity_poly.entity_id
_entity_poly.type
_entity_poly.pdbx_seq_one_letter_code
_entity_poly.pdbx_strand_id
1 'polypeptide(L)'
;MDLFTFTECANQTHSLRALFELLVSCATEEGFSEVAYGALNFVEPLRLAEYPPPTVAVKWPPDWCDRYFKRKYHTIDPVVRRTPMLSRPFLWDQLADHYQLQPDERRVLDEAREAGLKHGMSVPLFGPLGRVSVVSFASASDDADPQDRIGHLNALAWQFHTAYGDIARPCNDGCERKVALSQREISCLRWVAEGKSSWETGMILEISENTVNFHIKNAMRKLGATSRIQAIVMAMRLNVL
;
A
#
# COMPACT_ATOMS: atom_id res chain seq x y z
N MET A 1 23.30 -10.92 -7.59
CA MET A 1 22.60 -10.40 -8.76
C MET A 1 22.59 -8.87 -8.67
N ASP A 2 23.05 -8.16 -9.70
CA ASP A 2 22.98 -6.69 -9.69
C ASP A 2 21.55 -6.19 -9.96
N LEU A 3 21.30 -4.93 -9.62
CA LEU A 3 19.98 -4.30 -9.76
C LEU A 3 19.47 -4.30 -11.21
N PHE A 4 20.37 -4.22 -12.18
CA PHE A 4 20.03 -4.23 -13.61
C PHE A 4 19.45 -5.59 -14.02
N THR A 5 20.16 -6.67 -13.68
CA THR A 5 19.73 -8.04 -13.92
C THR A 5 18.39 -8.33 -13.22
N PHE A 6 18.25 -7.89 -11.97
CA PHE A 6 16.97 -8.02 -11.25
C PHE A 6 15.82 -7.33 -12.00
N THR A 7 16.05 -6.12 -12.50
CA THR A 7 15.04 -5.35 -13.24
C THR A 7 14.61 -6.07 -14.51
N GLU A 8 15.56 -6.59 -15.30
CA GLU A 8 15.24 -7.36 -16.51
C GLU A 8 14.44 -8.62 -16.18
N CYS A 9 14.90 -9.43 -15.21
CA CYS A 9 14.22 -10.65 -14.82
C CYS A 9 12.82 -10.38 -14.24
N ALA A 10 12.67 -9.33 -13.43
CA ALA A 10 11.39 -8.93 -12.85
C ALA A 10 10.38 -8.55 -13.95
N ASN A 11 10.81 -7.81 -14.98
CA ASN A 11 9.96 -7.38 -16.09
C ASN A 11 9.54 -8.53 -17.01
N GLN A 12 10.36 -9.58 -17.13
CA GLN A 12 10.07 -10.76 -17.95
C GLN A 12 9.19 -11.80 -17.22
N THR A 13 9.06 -11.68 -15.90
CA THR A 13 8.32 -12.65 -15.10
C THR A 13 6.83 -12.35 -15.10
N HIS A 14 6.01 -13.36 -15.38
CA HIS A 14 4.54 -13.25 -15.37
C HIS A 14 3.87 -13.97 -14.20
N SER A 15 4.65 -14.43 -13.21
CA SER A 15 4.18 -15.15 -12.04
C SER A 15 4.58 -14.42 -10.76
N LEU A 16 3.61 -14.11 -9.89
CA LEU A 16 3.88 -13.53 -8.59
C LEU A 16 4.83 -14.41 -7.75
N ARG A 17 4.74 -15.75 -7.86
CA ARG A 17 5.64 -16.66 -7.14
C ARG A 17 7.08 -16.49 -7.57
N ALA A 18 7.35 -16.57 -8.87
CA ALA A 18 8.70 -16.42 -9.41
C ALA A 18 9.26 -15.01 -9.12
N LEU A 19 8.43 -13.97 -9.23
CA LEU A 19 8.83 -12.60 -8.93
C LEU A 19 9.21 -12.43 -7.44
N PHE A 20 8.43 -13.04 -6.54
CA PHE A 20 8.71 -12.99 -5.11
C PHE A 20 9.95 -13.79 -4.72
N GLU A 21 10.14 -14.97 -5.30
CA GLU A 21 11.36 -15.78 -5.12
C GLU A 21 12.61 -15.04 -5.62
N LEU A 22 12.51 -14.32 -6.74
CA LEU A 22 13.58 -13.47 -7.25
C LEU A 22 13.94 -12.35 -6.28
N LEU A 23 12.94 -11.65 -5.73
CA LEU A 23 13.15 -10.60 -4.71
C LEU A 23 13.84 -11.19 -3.47
N VAL A 24 13.35 -12.32 -2.97
CA VAL A 24 13.94 -13.03 -1.83
C VAL A 24 15.39 -13.40 -2.10
N SER A 25 15.70 -13.93 -3.28
CA SER A 25 17.06 -14.32 -3.65
C SER A 25 18.01 -13.13 -3.60
N CYS A 26 17.63 -11.99 -4.20
CA CYS A 26 18.45 -10.79 -4.21
C CYS A 26 18.61 -10.19 -2.81
N ALA A 27 17.54 -10.16 -2.01
CA ALA A 27 17.61 -9.68 -0.63
C ALA A 27 18.49 -10.59 0.25
N THR A 28 18.47 -11.91 0.01
CA THR A 28 19.29 -12.88 0.74
C THR A 28 20.78 -12.66 0.50
N GLU A 29 21.18 -12.33 -0.73
CA GLU A 29 22.57 -11.99 -1.06
C GLU A 29 23.07 -10.74 -0.33
N GLU A 30 22.16 -9.83 0.04
CA GLU A 30 22.43 -8.64 0.86
C GLU A 30 22.33 -8.91 2.37
N GLY A 31 22.07 -10.16 2.78
CA GLY A 31 21.95 -10.56 4.19
C GLY A 31 20.53 -10.55 4.75
N PHE A 32 19.50 -10.32 3.93
CA PHE A 32 18.09 -10.23 4.33
C PHE A 32 17.28 -11.38 3.73
N SER A 33 17.31 -12.55 4.39
CA SER A 33 16.66 -13.77 3.90
C SER A 33 15.16 -13.81 4.10
N GLU A 34 14.68 -12.98 5.01
CA GLU A 34 13.31 -12.92 5.50
C GLU A 34 12.63 -11.74 4.80
N VAL A 35 11.55 -11.98 4.04
CA VAL A 35 10.90 -10.93 3.22
C VAL A 35 9.38 -11.06 3.29
N ALA A 36 8.68 -9.93 3.36
CA ALA A 36 7.24 -9.88 3.19
C ALA A 36 6.79 -8.72 2.32
N TYR A 37 5.71 -8.93 1.58
CA TYR A 37 4.99 -7.92 0.83
C TYR A 37 3.53 -7.88 1.28
N GLY A 38 3.02 -6.70 1.61
CA GLY A 38 1.66 -6.50 2.10
C GLY A 38 0.96 -5.30 1.45
N ALA A 39 -0.36 -5.38 1.35
CA ALA A 39 -1.27 -4.32 0.91
C ALA A 39 -2.05 -3.81 2.14
N LEU A 40 -1.84 -2.55 2.53
CA LEU A 40 -2.22 -2.06 3.86
C LEU A 40 -3.65 -1.51 3.91
N ASN A 41 -4.03 -0.67 2.96
CA ASN A 41 -5.32 0.02 2.94
C ASN A 41 -6.28 -0.49 1.87
N PHE A 42 -5.96 -1.64 1.29
CA PHE A 42 -6.74 -2.30 0.24
C PHE A 42 -6.43 -3.80 0.22
N VAL A 43 -7.25 -4.57 -0.49
CA VAL A 43 -7.07 -6.01 -0.62
C VAL A 43 -6.67 -6.32 -2.06
N GLU A 44 -5.52 -6.96 -2.22
CA GLU A 44 -5.06 -7.50 -3.50
C GLU A 44 -5.75 -8.84 -3.80
N PRO A 45 -6.35 -9.05 -4.99
CA PRO A 45 -6.92 -10.33 -5.36
C PRO A 45 -5.85 -11.41 -5.60
N LEU A 46 -4.72 -11.02 -6.22
CA LEU A 46 -3.62 -11.92 -6.53
C LEU A 46 -2.67 -12.02 -5.33
N ARG A 47 -2.67 -13.16 -4.63
CA ARG A 47 -1.88 -13.37 -3.40
C ARG A 47 -1.28 -14.77 -3.39
N LEU A 48 -0.11 -14.90 -2.74
CA LEU A 48 0.53 -16.18 -2.45
C LEU A 48 0.30 -16.63 -1.01
N ALA A 49 0.14 -15.68 -0.09
CA ALA A 49 0.03 -15.99 1.33
C ALA A 49 -1.32 -16.64 1.66
N GLU A 50 -1.27 -17.72 2.44
CA GLU A 50 -2.46 -18.39 3.00
C GLU A 50 -3.10 -17.59 4.15
N TYR A 51 -2.37 -16.59 4.65
CA TYR A 51 -2.77 -15.73 5.75
C TYR A 51 -3.76 -14.62 5.33
N PRO A 52 -4.56 -14.05 6.25
CA PRO A 52 -5.49 -12.97 5.92
C PRO A 52 -4.76 -11.65 5.55
N PRO A 53 -5.46 -10.67 4.94
CA PRO A 53 -4.91 -9.33 4.71
C PRO A 53 -4.34 -8.72 6.00
N PRO A 54 -3.25 -7.94 5.92
CA PRO A 54 -2.70 -7.29 4.72
C PRO A 54 -1.70 -8.11 3.88
N THR A 55 -1.34 -9.34 4.27
CA THR A 55 -0.18 -10.05 3.68
C THR A 55 -0.44 -10.56 2.26
N VAL A 56 0.35 -10.16 1.27
CA VAL A 56 0.21 -10.63 -0.12
C VAL A 56 1.14 -11.81 -0.40
N ALA A 57 2.40 -11.68 -0.03
CA ALA A 57 3.43 -12.72 -0.12
C ALA A 57 4.34 -12.62 1.09
N VAL A 58 4.78 -13.75 1.63
CA VAL A 58 5.57 -13.77 2.86
C VAL A 58 6.51 -14.97 2.88
N LYS A 59 7.73 -14.71 3.32
CA LYS A 59 8.74 -15.69 3.70
C LYS A 59 9.32 -15.22 5.03
N TRP A 60 8.52 -15.42 6.08
CA TRP A 60 8.90 -15.32 7.48
C TRP A 60 8.95 -16.73 8.07
N PRO A 61 9.53 -16.93 9.27
CA PRO A 61 9.43 -18.19 9.98
C PRO A 61 7.96 -18.62 10.16
N PRO A 62 7.57 -19.86 9.80
CA PRO A 62 6.16 -20.29 9.85
C PRO A 62 5.53 -20.12 11.24
N ASP A 63 6.26 -20.50 12.30
CA ASP A 63 5.82 -20.34 13.69
C ASP A 63 5.54 -18.88 14.07
N TRP A 64 6.30 -17.95 13.48
CA TRP A 64 6.06 -16.52 13.67
C TRP A 64 4.79 -16.07 12.97
N CYS A 65 4.59 -16.45 11.71
CA CYS A 65 3.37 -16.12 10.97
C CYS A 65 2.12 -16.59 11.73
N ASP A 66 2.12 -17.85 12.17
CA ASP A 66 0.99 -18.44 12.89
C ASP A 66 0.70 -17.68 14.19
N ARG A 67 1.74 -17.37 14.97
CA ARG A 67 1.63 -16.54 16.18
C ARG A 67 1.10 -15.14 15.87
N TYR A 68 1.65 -14.49 14.84
CA TYR A 68 1.31 -13.12 14.43
C TYR A 68 -0.18 -13.00 14.07
N PHE A 69 -0.72 -13.94 13.30
CA PHE A 69 -2.14 -13.92 12.93
C PHE A 69 -3.06 -14.39 14.05
N LYS A 70 -2.68 -15.43 14.81
CA LYS A 70 -3.47 -15.91 15.96
C LYS A 70 -3.66 -14.83 17.03
N ARG A 71 -2.63 -14.00 17.24
CA ARG A 71 -2.66 -12.86 18.18
C ARG A 71 -3.14 -11.55 17.57
N LYS A 72 -3.56 -11.55 16.29
CA LYS A 72 -4.04 -10.38 15.55
C LYS A 72 -3.05 -9.21 15.53
N TYR A 73 -1.75 -9.51 15.46
CA TYR A 73 -0.70 -8.49 15.48
C TYR A 73 -0.79 -7.53 14.29
N HIS A 74 -1.30 -7.94 13.13
CA HIS A 74 -1.60 -7.04 12.00
C HIS A 74 -2.46 -5.81 12.36
N THR A 75 -3.24 -5.85 13.45
CA THR A 75 -4.07 -4.72 13.90
C THR A 75 -3.32 -3.71 14.77
N ILE A 76 -2.21 -4.13 15.39
CA ILE A 76 -1.41 -3.35 16.34
C ILE A 76 0.05 -3.19 15.89
N ASP A 77 0.45 -3.85 14.81
CA ASP A 77 1.82 -3.81 14.31
C ASP A 77 2.21 -2.35 13.95
N PRO A 78 3.26 -1.80 14.60
CA PRO A 78 3.69 -0.44 14.35
C PRO A 78 4.20 -0.24 12.92
N VAL A 79 4.79 -1.25 12.27
CA VAL A 79 5.21 -1.20 10.86
C VAL A 79 3.98 -0.97 9.98
N VAL A 80 2.92 -1.77 10.18
CA VAL A 80 1.65 -1.64 9.43
C VAL A 80 1.00 -0.28 9.68
N ARG A 81 0.94 0.17 10.94
CA ARG A 81 0.26 1.42 11.33
C ARG A 81 0.99 2.67 10.86
N ARG A 82 2.33 2.66 10.85
CA ARG A 82 3.14 3.85 10.56
C ARG A 82 3.55 3.97 9.10
N THR A 83 3.62 2.88 8.35
CA THR A 83 4.00 2.91 6.92
C THR A 83 3.22 3.96 6.09
N PRO A 84 1.89 4.12 6.22
CA PRO A 84 1.17 5.14 5.44
C PRO A 84 1.58 6.59 5.74
N MET A 85 2.27 6.84 6.85
CA MET A 85 2.75 8.16 7.29
C MET A 85 4.22 8.41 6.92
N LEU A 86 4.93 7.40 6.41
CA LEU A 86 6.36 7.45 6.12
C LEU A 86 6.58 7.42 4.61
N SER A 87 7.36 8.39 4.09
CA SER A 87 7.64 8.50 2.65
C SER A 87 8.99 7.91 2.24
N ARG A 88 9.75 7.38 3.20
CA ARG A 88 11.10 6.83 3.01
C ARG A 88 11.22 5.47 3.69
N PRO A 89 12.15 4.61 3.25
CA PRO A 89 12.52 3.42 3.99
C PRO A 89 12.86 3.76 5.44
N PHE A 90 12.50 2.88 6.36
CA PHE A 90 12.76 3.05 7.78
C PHE A 90 13.18 1.73 8.41
N LEU A 91 14.03 1.83 9.42
CA LEU A 91 14.47 0.69 10.22
C LEU A 91 13.49 0.47 11.38
N TRP A 92 13.26 -0.78 11.76
CA TRP A 92 12.34 -1.11 12.85
C TRP A 92 12.86 -0.61 14.21
N ASP A 93 14.18 -0.64 14.42
CA ASP A 93 14.80 -0.11 15.64
C ASP A 93 14.60 1.42 15.74
N GLN A 94 14.83 2.15 14.64
CA GLN A 94 14.58 3.59 14.58
C GLN A 94 13.10 3.93 14.74
N LEU A 95 12.19 3.07 14.28
CA LEU A 95 10.75 3.24 14.48
C LEU A 95 10.39 3.22 15.97
N ALA A 96 11.02 2.33 16.75
CA ALA A 96 10.80 2.20 18.18
C ALA A 96 11.35 3.38 19.00
N ASP A 97 12.35 4.09 18.46
CA ASP A 97 12.97 5.26 19.09
C ASP A 97 12.29 6.57 18.71
N HIS A 98 11.92 6.74 17.44
CA HIS A 98 11.30 7.97 16.93
C HIS A 98 9.82 8.10 17.30
N TYR A 99 9.15 6.99 17.58
CA TYR A 99 7.75 6.99 17.98
C TYR A 99 7.60 6.44 19.39
N GLN A 100 6.76 7.10 20.20
CA GLN A 100 6.35 6.58 21.50
C GLN A 100 5.38 5.41 21.28
N LEU A 101 5.93 4.22 21.04
CA LEU A 101 5.17 2.99 20.83
C LEU A 101 4.41 2.61 22.10
N GLN A 102 3.17 2.16 21.93
CA GLN A 102 2.42 1.58 23.04
C GLN A 102 3.06 0.25 23.48
N PRO A 103 2.88 -0.20 24.73
CA PRO A 103 3.48 -1.45 25.23
C PRO A 103 3.17 -2.67 24.35
N ASP A 104 1.96 -2.77 23.83
CA ASP A 104 1.57 -3.87 22.94
C ASP A 104 2.20 -3.75 21.54
N GLU A 105 2.44 -2.53 21.03
CA GLU A 105 3.11 -2.32 19.73
C GLU A 105 4.59 -2.70 19.84
N ARG A 106 5.25 -2.32 20.94
CA ARG A 106 6.63 -2.71 21.23
C ARG A 106 6.77 -4.23 21.38
N ARG A 107 5.82 -4.90 22.03
CA ARG A 107 5.80 -6.37 22.14
C ARG A 107 5.83 -7.06 20.77
N VAL A 108 5.17 -6.51 19.75
CA VAL A 108 5.20 -7.10 18.40
C VAL A 108 6.62 -7.13 17.85
N LEU A 109 7.37 -6.03 17.98
CA LEU A 109 8.76 -5.94 17.50
C LEU A 109 9.69 -6.83 18.31
N ASP A 110 9.53 -6.87 19.63
CA ASP A 110 10.36 -7.71 20.50
C ASP A 110 10.14 -9.21 20.21
N GLU A 111 8.88 -9.66 20.10
CA GLU A 111 8.57 -11.05 19.77
C GLU A 111 8.98 -11.42 18.33
N ALA A 112 8.98 -10.46 17.39
CA ALA A 112 9.50 -10.64 16.04
C ALA A 112 11.01 -10.87 16.06
N ARG A 113 11.74 -10.07 16.85
CA ARG A 113 13.20 -10.21 17.05
C ARG A 113 13.54 -11.58 17.64
N GLU A 114 12.81 -12.03 18.66
CA GLU A 114 12.95 -13.37 19.24
C GLU A 114 12.69 -14.51 18.24
N ALA A 115 11.79 -14.28 17.27
CA ALA A 115 11.50 -15.21 16.19
C ALA A 115 12.54 -15.23 15.07
N GLY A 116 13.60 -14.40 15.14
CA GLY A 116 14.63 -14.32 14.11
C GLY A 116 14.42 -13.21 13.08
N LEU A 117 13.47 -12.29 13.30
CA LEU A 117 13.32 -11.07 12.50
C LEU A 117 14.02 -9.90 13.22
N LYS A 118 15.34 -9.95 13.32
CA LYS A 118 16.09 -9.11 14.27
C LYS A 118 16.33 -7.70 13.76
N HIS A 119 17.00 -7.59 12.62
CA HIS A 119 17.31 -6.31 11.99
C HIS A 119 16.42 -6.18 10.75
N GLY A 120 15.36 -5.38 10.90
CA GLY A 120 14.35 -5.21 9.87
C GLY A 120 14.27 -3.79 9.32
N MET A 121 13.94 -3.72 8.04
CA MET A 121 13.68 -2.49 7.30
C MET A 121 12.37 -2.66 6.53
N SER A 122 11.59 -1.60 6.44
CA SER A 122 10.41 -1.56 5.60
C SER A 122 10.44 -0.40 4.62
N VAL A 123 9.96 -0.67 3.40
CA VAL A 123 9.86 0.29 2.31
C VAL A 123 8.37 0.59 2.08
N PRO A 124 7.91 1.83 2.36
CA PRO A 124 6.60 2.31 1.96
C PRO A 124 6.49 2.40 0.43
N LEU A 125 5.45 1.81 -0.15
CA LEU A 125 5.20 1.77 -1.58
C LEU A 125 3.83 2.39 -1.88
N PHE A 126 3.84 3.59 -2.44
CA PHE A 126 2.63 4.34 -2.77
C PHE A 126 2.23 4.10 -4.22
N GLY A 127 1.01 3.61 -4.41
CA GLY A 127 0.43 3.32 -5.71
C GLY A 127 -0.72 4.26 -6.10
N PRO A 128 -1.27 4.09 -7.32
CA PRO A 128 -2.44 4.82 -7.78
C PRO A 128 -3.63 4.69 -6.81
N LEU A 129 -4.53 5.68 -6.84
CA LEU A 129 -5.74 5.71 -6.01
C LEU A 129 -5.47 5.75 -4.49
N GLY A 130 -4.28 6.20 -4.09
CA GLY A 130 -3.87 6.27 -2.69
C GLY A 130 -3.61 4.90 -2.05
N ARG A 131 -3.40 3.85 -2.87
CA ARG A 131 -3.03 2.52 -2.38
C ARG A 131 -1.67 2.58 -1.69
N VAL A 132 -1.57 1.92 -0.54
CA VAL A 132 -0.32 1.81 0.21
C VAL A 132 0.00 0.34 0.38
N SER A 133 1.16 -0.04 -0.14
CA SER A 133 1.79 -1.34 0.08
C SER A 133 3.07 -1.16 0.89
N VAL A 134 3.60 -2.27 1.38
CA VAL A 134 4.88 -2.31 2.10
C VAL A 134 5.65 -3.54 1.67
N VAL A 135 6.95 -3.38 1.42
CA VAL A 135 7.90 -4.50 1.44
C VAL A 135 8.70 -4.39 2.72
N SER A 136 8.84 -5.50 3.44
CA SER A 136 9.63 -5.60 4.65
C SER A 136 10.71 -6.64 4.46
N PHE A 137 11.94 -6.29 4.81
CA PHE A 137 13.11 -7.14 4.78
C PHE A 137 13.60 -7.31 6.21
N ALA A 138 13.99 -8.52 6.61
CA ALA A 138 14.63 -8.76 7.88
C ALA A 138 15.80 -9.73 7.74
N SER A 139 16.73 -9.63 8.68
CA SER A 139 17.82 -10.59 8.83
C SER A 139 17.67 -11.37 10.13
N ALA A 140 18.04 -12.65 10.05
CA ALA A 140 18.24 -13.50 11.22
C ALA A 140 19.63 -13.34 11.85
N SER A 141 20.58 -12.77 11.11
CA SER A 141 21.96 -12.53 11.58
C SER A 141 22.00 -11.30 12.48
N ASP A 142 22.75 -11.38 13.59
CA ASP A 142 22.97 -10.25 14.51
C ASP A 142 23.91 -9.17 13.94
N ASP A 143 24.74 -9.52 12.95
CA ASP A 143 25.71 -8.58 12.35
C ASP A 143 25.15 -7.84 11.13
N ALA A 144 23.90 -8.10 10.74
CA ALA A 144 23.31 -7.49 9.56
C ALA A 144 22.79 -6.08 9.87
N ASP A 145 23.46 -5.05 9.34
CA ASP A 145 22.97 -3.68 9.40
C ASP A 145 22.26 -3.29 8.08
N PRO A 146 20.93 -3.11 8.07
CA PRO A 146 20.20 -2.63 6.89
C PRO A 146 20.61 -1.22 6.47
N GLN A 147 21.23 -0.43 7.36
CA GLN A 147 21.56 0.97 7.10
C GLN A 147 22.47 1.17 5.89
N ASP A 148 23.44 0.28 5.68
CA ASP A 148 24.35 0.32 4.54
C ASP A 148 23.70 -0.16 3.23
N ARG A 149 22.57 -0.85 3.32
CA ARG A 149 21.86 -1.48 2.18
C ARG A 149 20.54 -0.81 1.82
N ILE A 150 20.14 0.25 2.54
CA ILE A 150 18.85 0.95 2.35
C ILE A 150 18.59 1.29 0.89
N GLY A 151 19.58 1.86 0.20
CA GLY A 151 19.42 2.30 -1.19
C GLY A 151 19.10 1.15 -2.14
N HIS A 152 19.81 0.02 -1.99
CA HIS A 152 19.63 -1.14 -2.87
C HIS A 152 18.33 -1.88 -2.55
N LEU A 153 18.04 -2.16 -1.28
CA LEU A 153 16.78 -2.80 -0.87
C LEU A 153 15.55 -1.96 -1.24
N ASN A 154 15.64 -0.64 -1.14
CA ASN A 154 14.59 0.27 -1.61
C ASN A 154 14.38 0.14 -3.12
N ALA A 155 15.44 0.10 -3.92
CA ALA A 155 15.35 -0.07 -5.37
C ALA A 155 14.72 -1.44 -5.74
N LEU A 156 15.14 -2.53 -5.10
CA LEU A 156 14.55 -3.86 -5.28
C LEU A 156 13.05 -3.86 -4.94
N ALA A 157 12.66 -3.25 -3.82
CA ALA A 157 11.26 -3.16 -3.41
C ALA A 157 10.38 -2.40 -4.42
N TRP A 158 10.85 -1.25 -4.92
CA TRP A 158 10.12 -0.46 -5.92
C TRP A 158 10.01 -1.18 -7.27
N GLN A 159 11.09 -1.83 -7.71
CA GLN A 159 11.08 -2.59 -8.95
C GLN A 159 10.16 -3.82 -8.83
N PHE A 160 10.21 -4.55 -7.72
CA PHE A 160 9.26 -5.62 -7.42
C PHE A 160 7.81 -5.11 -7.44
N HIS A 161 7.53 -3.99 -6.77
CA HIS A 161 6.18 -3.42 -6.72
C HIS A 161 5.64 -3.04 -8.09
N THR A 162 6.50 -2.49 -8.94
CA THR A 162 6.16 -2.11 -10.32
C THR A 162 5.82 -3.35 -11.15
N ALA A 163 6.70 -4.36 -11.17
CA ALA A 163 6.46 -5.62 -11.89
C ALA A 163 5.23 -6.36 -11.35
N TYR A 164 5.03 -6.37 -10.03
CA TYR A 164 3.83 -6.92 -9.41
C TYR A 164 2.56 -6.23 -9.91
N GLY A 165 2.58 -4.89 -10.02
CA GLY A 165 1.46 -4.12 -10.55
C GLY A 165 1.08 -4.53 -11.97
N ASP A 166 2.06 -4.86 -12.82
CA ASP A 166 1.80 -5.31 -14.19
C ASP A 166 1.25 -6.75 -14.24
N ILE A 167 1.67 -7.64 -13.33
CA ILE A 167 1.12 -9.00 -13.20
C ILE A 167 -0.29 -8.98 -12.59
N ALA A 168 -0.52 -8.14 -11.59
CA ALA A 168 -1.77 -8.06 -10.85
C ALA A 168 -2.86 -7.27 -11.58
N ARG A 169 -2.50 -6.46 -12.59
CA ARG A 169 -3.48 -5.87 -13.51
C ARG A 169 -4.22 -7.03 -14.18
N PRO A 170 -5.56 -7.08 -14.08
CA PRO A 170 -6.34 -7.92 -14.99
C PRO A 170 -5.93 -7.53 -16.41
N CYS A 171 -5.67 -8.50 -17.29
CA CYS A 171 -5.62 -8.25 -18.73
C CYS A 171 -6.91 -7.51 -19.09
N ASN A 172 -6.83 -6.19 -19.26
CA ASN A 172 -8.00 -5.36 -19.38
C ASN A 172 -8.35 -5.27 -20.87
N ASP A 173 -8.84 -6.37 -21.41
CA ASP A 173 -9.74 -6.35 -22.55
C ASP A 173 -11.07 -5.71 -22.08
N GLY A 174 -11.07 -4.39 -21.90
CA GLY A 174 -12.26 -3.56 -22.07
C GLY A 174 -13.18 -3.23 -20.89
N CYS A 175 -12.80 -3.35 -19.60
CA CYS A 175 -13.78 -3.10 -18.51
C CYS A 175 -13.39 -2.19 -17.33
N GLU A 176 -12.29 -1.44 -17.38
CA GLU A 176 -12.25 -0.21 -16.59
C GLU A 176 -13.21 0.80 -17.23
N ARG A 177 -14.47 0.79 -16.79
CA ARG A 177 -15.35 1.94 -16.96
C ARG A 177 -14.66 3.10 -16.25
N LYS A 178 -13.83 3.86 -16.97
CA LYS A 178 -13.46 5.21 -16.59
C LYS A 178 -14.76 5.91 -16.31
N VAL A 179 -15.10 6.12 -15.04
CA VAL A 179 -16.30 6.84 -14.65
C VAL A 179 -16.09 8.28 -15.14
N ALA A 180 -16.60 8.55 -16.33
CA ALA A 180 -16.45 9.85 -16.97
C ALA A 180 -17.45 10.83 -16.34
N LEU A 181 -16.99 11.51 -15.30
CA LEU A 181 -17.65 12.70 -14.79
C LEU A 181 -17.46 13.85 -15.78
N SER A 182 -18.51 14.61 -16.01
CA SER A 182 -18.44 15.86 -16.77
C SER A 182 -17.72 16.93 -15.96
N GLN A 183 -17.16 17.94 -16.62
CA GLN A 183 -16.51 19.05 -15.93
C GLN A 183 -17.45 19.75 -14.94
N ARG A 184 -18.74 19.87 -15.26
CA ARG A 184 -19.73 20.46 -14.33
C ARG A 184 -19.98 19.59 -13.10
N GLU A 185 -20.00 18.27 -13.26
CA GLU A 185 -20.10 17.33 -12.14
C GLU A 185 -18.86 17.42 -11.23
N ILE A 186 -17.66 17.48 -11.81
CA ILE A 186 -16.39 17.64 -11.08
C ILE A 186 -16.38 18.98 -10.33
N SER A 187 -16.67 20.10 -11.01
CA SER A 187 -16.68 21.43 -10.38
C SER A 187 -17.67 21.51 -9.22
N CYS A 188 -18.87 20.91 -9.35
CA CYS A 188 -19.82 20.86 -8.24
C CYS A 188 -19.27 20.03 -7.07
N LEU A 189 -18.77 18.82 -7.32
CA LEU A 189 -18.21 17.97 -6.27
C LEU A 189 -16.99 18.60 -5.58
N ARG A 190 -16.13 19.34 -6.31
CA ARG A 190 -14.98 20.07 -5.75
C ARG A 190 -15.42 21.09 -4.71
N TRP A 191 -16.37 21.96 -5.04
CA TRP A 191 -16.84 22.97 -4.08
C TRP A 191 -17.54 22.35 -2.88
N VAL A 192 -18.29 21.26 -3.07
CA VAL A 192 -18.87 20.53 -1.93
C VAL A 192 -17.78 19.87 -1.08
N ALA A 193 -16.69 19.37 -1.68
CA ALA A 193 -15.55 18.83 -0.94
C ALA A 193 -14.84 19.91 -0.09
N GLU A 194 -14.81 21.16 -0.56
CA GLU A 194 -14.35 22.34 0.19
C GLU A 194 -15.37 22.85 1.23
N GLY A 195 -16.46 22.11 1.45
CA GLY A 195 -17.48 22.43 2.46
C GLY A 195 -18.54 23.44 2.03
N LYS A 196 -18.65 23.77 0.74
CA LYS A 196 -19.70 24.67 0.24
C LYS A 196 -21.05 23.98 0.16
N SER A 197 -22.10 24.70 0.55
CA SER A 197 -23.49 24.30 0.31
C SER A 197 -23.82 24.31 -1.19
N SER A 198 -24.93 23.67 -1.57
CA SER A 198 -25.40 23.71 -2.97
C SER A 198 -25.71 25.14 -3.42
N TRP A 199 -26.19 25.99 -2.52
CA TRP A 199 -26.46 27.39 -2.79
C TRP A 199 -25.18 28.19 -3.03
N GLU A 200 -24.19 28.10 -2.13
CA GLU A 200 -22.89 28.75 -2.30
C GLU A 200 -22.17 28.25 -3.55
N THR A 201 -22.22 26.94 -3.82
CA THR A 201 -21.65 26.35 -5.04
C THR A 201 -22.32 26.92 -6.29
N GLY A 202 -23.64 27.14 -6.26
CA GLY A 202 -24.39 27.75 -7.34
C GLY A 202 -23.96 29.20 -7.58
N MET A 203 -23.77 29.97 -6.50
CA MET A 203 -23.24 31.33 -6.56
C MET A 203 -21.83 31.37 -7.17
N ILE A 204 -20.95 30.43 -6.81
CA ILE A 204 -19.58 30.38 -7.31
C ILE A 204 -19.52 29.95 -8.79
N LEU A 205 -20.38 29.00 -9.19
CA LEU A 205 -20.37 28.43 -10.56
C LEU A 205 -21.35 29.12 -11.52
N GLU A 206 -22.01 30.19 -11.07
CA GLU A 206 -23.03 30.97 -11.79
C GLU A 206 -24.17 30.08 -12.33
N ILE A 207 -24.67 29.17 -11.50
CA ILE A 207 -25.79 28.26 -11.83
C ILE A 207 -26.77 28.18 -10.66
N SER A 208 -28.01 27.74 -10.92
CA SER A 208 -28.98 27.58 -9.84
C SER A 208 -28.59 26.46 -8.87
N GLU A 209 -29.02 26.58 -7.60
CA GLU A 209 -28.87 25.52 -6.60
C GLU A 209 -29.44 24.17 -7.09
N ASN A 210 -30.57 24.22 -7.81
CA ASN A 210 -31.18 23.03 -8.41
C ASN A 210 -30.28 22.38 -9.46
N THR A 211 -29.58 23.19 -10.27
CA THR A 211 -28.59 22.72 -11.25
C THR A 211 -27.40 22.06 -10.57
N VAL A 212 -26.91 22.62 -9.46
CA VAL A 212 -25.86 21.98 -8.64
C VAL A 212 -26.33 20.62 -8.11
N ASN A 213 -27.53 20.57 -7.52
CA ASN A 213 -28.12 19.34 -6.99
C ASN A 213 -28.31 18.28 -8.10
N PHE A 214 -28.66 18.70 -9.31
CA PHE A 214 -28.77 17.84 -10.49
C PHE A 214 -27.41 17.23 -10.87
N HIS A 215 -26.35 18.04 -10.97
CA HIS A 215 -25.01 17.54 -11.28
C HIS A 215 -24.48 16.59 -10.19
N ILE A 216 -24.67 16.91 -8.92
CA ILE A 216 -24.25 16.04 -7.80
C ILE A 216 -24.99 14.69 -7.87
N LYS A 217 -26.31 14.68 -8.11
CA LYS A 217 -27.08 13.44 -8.26
C LYS A 217 -26.58 12.59 -9.44
N ASN A 218 -26.27 13.22 -10.57
CA ASN A 218 -25.71 12.49 -11.71
C ASN A 218 -24.34 11.90 -11.40
N ALA A 219 -23.48 12.66 -10.73
CA ALA A 219 -22.16 12.18 -10.29
C ALA A 219 -22.29 11.01 -9.32
N MET A 220 -23.18 11.10 -8.31
CA MET A 220 -23.48 10.01 -7.38
C MET A 220 -23.91 8.74 -8.12
N ARG A 221 -24.84 8.84 -9.08
CA ARG A 221 -25.29 7.71 -9.90
C ARG A 221 -24.14 7.10 -10.70
N LYS A 222 -23.31 7.92 -11.35
CA LYS A 222 -22.15 7.47 -12.14
C LYS A 222 -21.09 6.77 -11.28
N LEU A 223 -20.90 7.25 -10.05
CA LEU A 223 -19.96 6.68 -9.08
C LEU A 223 -20.53 5.49 -8.30
N GLY A 224 -21.85 5.22 -8.36
CA GLY A 224 -22.48 4.21 -7.51
C GLY A 224 -22.54 4.62 -6.03
N ALA A 225 -22.47 5.91 -5.73
CA ALA A 225 -22.51 6.43 -4.37
C ALA A 225 -23.95 6.67 -3.88
N THR A 226 -24.22 6.34 -2.62
CA THR A 226 -25.52 6.53 -1.97
C THR A 226 -25.62 7.87 -1.23
N SER A 227 -24.50 8.53 -0.96
CA SER A 227 -24.44 9.86 -0.34
C SER A 227 -23.47 10.81 -1.06
N ARG A 228 -23.65 12.11 -0.85
CA ARG A 228 -22.75 13.15 -1.40
C ARG A 228 -21.31 12.99 -0.89
N ILE A 229 -21.17 12.68 0.40
CA ILE A 229 -19.86 12.45 1.03
C ILE A 229 -19.20 11.21 0.41
N GLN A 230 -19.95 10.11 0.24
CA GLN A 230 -19.42 8.94 -0.43
C GLN A 230 -18.99 9.25 -1.87
N ALA A 231 -19.78 10.04 -2.62
CA ALA A 231 -19.40 10.46 -3.97
C ALA A 231 -18.11 11.28 -3.98
N ILE A 232 -17.92 12.20 -3.03
CA ILE A 232 -16.66 12.95 -2.87
C ILE A 232 -15.50 12.00 -2.60
N VAL A 233 -15.62 11.11 -1.60
CA VAL A 233 -14.56 10.15 -1.26
C VAL A 233 -14.22 9.24 -2.43
N MET A 234 -15.21 8.76 -3.18
CA MET A 234 -14.99 7.93 -4.37
C MET A 234 -14.33 8.72 -5.49
N ALA A 235 -14.75 9.97 -5.73
CA ALA A 235 -14.17 10.83 -6.75
C ALA A 235 -12.72 11.23 -6.41
N MET A 236 -12.39 11.45 -5.13
CA MET A 236 -11.00 11.62 -4.67
C MET A 236 -10.18 10.37 -4.88
N ARG A 237 -10.70 9.19 -4.51
CA ARG A 237 -10.01 7.90 -4.72
C ARG A 237 -9.74 7.63 -6.20
N LEU A 238 -10.66 7.98 -7.08
CA LEU A 238 -10.50 7.87 -8.54
C LEU A 238 -9.62 8.95 -9.15
N ASN A 239 -9.11 9.90 -8.35
CA ASN A 239 -8.31 11.04 -8.78
C ASN A 239 -9.00 11.86 -9.90
N VAL A 240 -10.31 12.06 -9.77
CA VAL A 240 -11.14 12.87 -10.69
C VAL A 240 -11.64 14.17 -10.06
N LEU A 241 -11.24 14.44 -8.80
CA LEU A 241 -11.38 15.75 -8.14
C LEU A 241 -10.07 16.51 -8.19
#